data_AF-A0A950WXI9-F1
#
_entry.id   AF-A0A950WXI9-F1
#
_cell.length_a   1.000
_cell.length_b   1.000
_cell.length_c   1.000
_cell.angle_alpha   90.00
_cell.angle_beta   90.00
_cell.angle_gamma   90.00
#
_symmetry.space_group_name_H-M   'P 1'
#
loop_
_entity.id
_entity.type
_entity.pdbx_description
1 polymer ?
#
loop_
_entity_poly.entity_id
_entity_poly.type
_entity_poly.pdbx_seq_one_letter_code
_entity_poly.pdbx_strand_id
1 'polypeptide(L)'
;EIRKPGAHLEDDVVADDFVLMLGVDLNNYPKFPRVDDAVTYAKTDLDIRQDIAVDSGAELPDYSGPYRADLRFTDFSAEALATKFLPWSEAYMQLCVDGWAAEVGKRYGAETAAEIEWAAWNDQMVPELARMQTEFLPAGFNYTDLNQAVAVDDRPTTRVVYAGLFTPRAGVENLSKAELVSWLLGSHEYLLQCIEGWAAQIVVRYGLDVMFDIQYTLWGDTVLPGTKKLKEQYLGITGHTVADWMKDLQIDATAMPGKAFDLSFEMPEPDVGIMTFNRCVAVDQWESMGRPDILEKNCHSTCPKSMIVTTKMYNPNMQVEILAIPPRVDPGNVCCKWRFSMRDEDDPEYVPITFGEKPPTP
;
A
#
# COMPACT_ATOMS: atom_id res chain seq x y z
N GLU A 1 -28.82 4.54 6.85
CA GLU A 1 -27.82 4.55 5.77
C GLU A 1 -26.52 4.09 6.40
N ILE A 2 -26.02 2.92 6.00
CA ILE A 2 -24.85 2.29 6.61
C ILE A 2 -23.61 3.04 6.14
N ARG A 3 -22.84 3.61 7.08
CA ARG A 3 -21.58 4.29 6.78
C ARG A 3 -20.56 3.25 6.31
N LYS A 4 -20.22 3.28 5.03
CA LYS A 4 -19.27 2.35 4.40
C LYS A 4 -17.84 2.81 4.74
N PRO A 5 -16.96 1.92 5.25
CA PRO A 5 -15.54 2.24 5.46
C PRO A 5 -14.88 2.62 4.13
N GLY A 6 -14.09 3.70 4.13
CA GLY A 6 -13.33 4.16 2.97
C GLY A 6 -12.22 5.15 3.36
N ALA A 7 -11.19 5.27 2.52
CA ALA A 7 -10.03 6.16 2.62
C ALA A 7 -10.31 7.68 2.63
N HIS A 8 -11.57 8.09 2.86
CA HIS A 8 -12.00 9.49 2.89
C HIS A 8 -12.70 9.80 4.21
N LEU A 9 -11.93 9.75 5.29
CA LEU A 9 -12.36 10.18 6.61
C LEU A 9 -12.10 11.69 6.77
N GLU A 10 -12.85 12.53 6.05
CA GLU A 10 -12.85 13.98 6.30
C GLU A 10 -13.82 14.37 7.45
N ASP A 11 -14.73 13.47 7.83
CA ASP A 11 -15.72 13.68 8.89
C ASP A 11 -15.48 12.80 10.11
N ASP A 12 -15.70 13.34 11.32
CA ASP A 12 -15.72 12.60 12.58
C ASP A 12 -16.50 11.27 12.45
N VAL A 13 -15.82 10.14 12.67
CA VAL A 13 -16.43 8.81 12.59
C VAL A 13 -17.24 8.54 13.85
N VAL A 14 -18.55 8.73 13.78
CA VAL A 14 -19.45 8.23 14.82
C VAL A 14 -19.55 6.71 14.67
N ALA A 15 -19.15 5.97 15.71
CA ALA A 15 -19.31 4.53 15.76
C ALA A 15 -20.81 4.16 15.61
N ASP A 16 -21.14 3.45 14.54
CA ASP A 16 -22.45 2.83 14.30
C ASP A 16 -22.56 1.54 15.15
N ASP A 17 -23.77 1.20 15.60
CA ASP A 17 -24.13 -0.05 16.26
C ASP A 17 -23.58 -1.30 15.53
N PHE A 18 -23.49 -1.29 14.19
CA PHE A 18 -22.89 -2.36 13.39
C PHE A 18 -21.41 -2.59 13.71
N VAL A 19 -20.64 -1.51 13.88
CA VAL A 19 -19.19 -1.56 14.17
C VAL A 19 -18.96 -2.07 15.59
N LEU A 20 -19.81 -1.66 16.52
CA LEU A 20 -19.81 -2.15 17.90
C LEU A 20 -20.19 -3.65 17.97
N MET A 21 -20.94 -4.15 16.99
CA MET A 21 -21.35 -5.56 16.87
C MET A 21 -20.38 -6.45 16.09
N LEU A 22 -19.29 -5.93 15.50
CA LEU A 22 -18.29 -6.75 14.82
C LEU A 22 -17.59 -7.68 15.83
N GLY A 23 -18.06 -8.92 15.92
CA GLY A 23 -17.38 -9.99 16.63
C GLY A 23 -16.01 -10.24 16.00
N VAL A 24 -14.97 -10.21 16.82
CA VAL A 24 -13.58 -10.39 16.42
C VAL A 24 -12.84 -11.13 17.54
N ASP A 25 -12.01 -12.12 17.20
CA ASP A 25 -11.19 -12.81 18.19
C ASP A 25 -9.99 -11.94 18.59
N LEU A 26 -10.09 -11.30 19.76
CA LEU A 26 -9.04 -10.45 20.33
C LEU A 26 -8.08 -11.22 21.26
N ASN A 27 -8.21 -12.54 21.33
CA ASN A 27 -7.36 -13.36 22.18
C ASN A 27 -6.36 -14.18 21.36
N ASN A 28 -6.79 -14.75 20.23
CA ASN A 28 -5.96 -15.64 19.42
C ASN A 28 -5.55 -14.99 18.10
N TYR A 29 -4.55 -14.10 18.17
CA TYR A 29 -3.87 -13.58 16.98
C TYR A 29 -2.38 -13.40 17.25
N PRO A 30 -1.53 -13.41 16.21
CA PRO A 30 -0.10 -13.16 16.38
C PRO A 30 0.15 -11.81 17.04
N LYS A 31 1.00 -11.75 18.07
CA LYS A 31 1.52 -10.49 18.61
C LYS A 31 3.02 -10.46 18.38
N PHE A 32 3.50 -9.34 17.86
CA PHE A 32 4.90 -9.16 17.54
C PHE A 32 5.52 -8.19 18.55
N PRO A 33 6.62 -8.56 19.22
CA PRO A 33 7.20 -7.72 20.25
C PRO A 33 7.81 -6.46 19.65
N ARG A 34 7.73 -5.36 20.40
CA ARG A 34 8.55 -4.18 20.15
C ARG A 34 9.94 -4.41 20.72
N VAL A 35 10.94 -3.69 20.21
CA VAL A 35 12.30 -3.74 20.76
C VAL A 35 12.32 -3.26 22.21
N ASP A 36 11.60 -2.17 22.51
CA ASP A 36 11.48 -1.62 23.86
C ASP A 36 10.10 -0.98 24.05
N ASP A 37 9.27 -1.56 24.91
CA ASP A 37 7.93 -1.05 25.23
C ASP A 37 7.95 0.24 26.06
N ALA A 38 9.09 0.61 26.67
CA ALA A 38 9.24 1.84 27.43
C ALA A 38 9.52 3.07 26.56
N VAL A 39 9.85 2.87 25.27
CA VAL A 39 10.18 3.94 24.33
C VAL A 39 8.98 4.32 23.48
N THR A 40 8.68 5.61 23.42
CA THR A 40 7.66 6.18 22.53
C THR A 40 8.30 7.14 21.54
N TYR A 41 7.72 7.23 20.34
CA TYR A 41 8.21 8.10 19.27
C TYR A 41 7.11 9.08 18.89
N ALA A 42 7.40 10.39 19.02
CA ALA A 42 6.47 11.44 18.61
C ALA A 42 6.35 11.51 17.09
N LYS A 43 5.16 11.86 16.60
CA LYS A 43 4.95 12.16 15.17
C LYS A 43 5.79 13.33 14.71
N THR A 44 6.14 13.30 13.43
CA THR A 44 6.82 14.39 12.71
C THR A 44 6.19 14.52 11.33
N ASP A 45 5.90 15.73 10.85
CA ASP A 45 5.39 15.93 9.49
C ASP A 45 6.57 15.96 8.51
N LEU A 46 6.77 14.87 7.77
CA LEU A 46 7.99 14.69 6.96
C LEU A 46 7.76 14.07 5.58
N ASP A 47 6.55 13.63 5.22
CA ASP A 47 6.34 13.04 3.90
C ASP A 47 6.23 14.10 2.80
N ILE A 48 7.38 14.40 2.21
CA ILE A 48 7.51 15.38 1.13
C ILE A 48 7.31 14.76 -0.26
N ARG A 49 7.02 13.45 -0.36
CA ARG A 49 6.99 12.75 -1.66
C ARG A 49 5.94 13.34 -2.62
N GLN A 50 4.87 13.89 -2.07
CA GLN A 50 3.74 14.54 -2.74
C GLN A 50 3.96 16.02 -3.10
N ASP A 51 5.07 16.63 -2.69
CA ASP A 51 5.31 18.08 -2.84
C ASP A 51 5.57 18.48 -4.31
N ILE A 52 4.51 18.75 -5.06
CA ILE A 52 4.60 19.15 -6.48
C ILE A 52 5.14 20.57 -6.71
N ALA A 53 5.15 21.42 -5.67
CA ALA A 53 5.56 22.81 -5.77
C ALA A 53 7.09 23.00 -5.67
N VAL A 54 7.81 21.98 -5.22
CA VAL A 54 9.27 22.03 -5.03
C VAL A 54 9.92 21.24 -6.15
N ASP A 55 10.74 21.93 -6.95
CA ASP A 55 11.57 21.29 -7.97
C ASP A 55 13.01 21.17 -7.45
N SER A 56 13.49 19.94 -7.30
CA SER A 56 14.88 19.68 -6.93
C SER A 56 15.84 19.79 -8.13
N GLY A 57 15.32 19.95 -9.35
CA GLY A 57 16.08 19.87 -10.60
C GLY A 57 16.54 18.45 -10.98
N ALA A 58 16.08 17.42 -10.26
CA ALA A 58 16.38 16.04 -10.60
C ALA A 58 15.48 15.56 -11.75
N GLU A 59 16.05 14.68 -12.58
CA GLU A 59 15.39 14.07 -13.75
C GLU A 59 15.73 12.57 -13.79
N LEU A 60 15.33 11.86 -12.74
CA LEU A 60 15.60 10.43 -12.59
C LEU A 60 14.82 9.66 -13.67
N PRO A 61 15.50 8.84 -14.50
CA PRO A 61 14.83 8.07 -15.55
C PRO A 61 14.07 6.85 -15.00
N ASP A 62 14.37 6.42 -13.78
CA ASP A 62 13.73 5.40 -12.94
C ASP A 62 14.37 5.44 -11.55
N TYR A 63 14.21 4.38 -10.73
CA TYR A 63 14.81 4.30 -9.39
C TYR A 63 15.95 3.27 -9.24
N SER A 64 16.67 2.98 -10.34
CA SER A 64 17.84 2.09 -10.33
C SER A 64 19.07 2.67 -9.62
N GLY A 65 19.16 4.01 -9.56
CA GLY A 65 20.23 4.77 -8.94
C GLY A 65 20.31 4.67 -7.40
N PRO A 66 21.12 5.54 -6.77
CA PRO A 66 21.25 5.56 -5.31
C PRO A 66 19.93 5.93 -4.61
N TYR A 67 19.78 5.48 -3.36
CA TYR A 67 18.67 5.88 -2.49
C TYR A 67 18.66 7.40 -2.26
N ARG A 68 17.46 8.00 -2.27
CA ARG A 68 17.26 9.42 -1.96
C ARG A 68 16.37 9.56 -0.73
N ALA A 69 16.93 10.07 0.38
CA ALA A 69 16.19 10.25 1.63
C ALA A 69 15.08 11.29 1.50
N ASP A 70 15.31 12.32 0.69
CA ASP A 70 14.41 13.45 0.45
C ASP A 70 13.65 13.34 -0.87
N LEU A 71 13.29 12.10 -1.26
CA LEU A 71 12.61 11.82 -2.51
C LEU A 71 11.26 12.56 -2.62
N ARG A 72 11.03 13.17 -3.77
CA ARG A 72 9.78 13.72 -4.28
C ARG A 72 9.45 12.99 -5.57
N PHE A 73 8.17 12.77 -5.85
CA PHE A 73 7.81 12.17 -7.13
C PHE A 73 8.16 13.08 -8.33
N THR A 74 8.30 14.40 -8.11
CA THR A 74 8.78 15.37 -9.10
C THR A 74 10.26 15.25 -9.45
N ASP A 75 11.03 14.43 -8.72
CA ASP A 75 12.43 14.14 -9.04
C ASP A 75 12.59 13.17 -10.21
N PHE A 76 11.55 12.40 -10.51
CA PHE A 76 11.51 11.56 -11.69
C PHE A 76 11.19 12.41 -12.91
N SER A 77 11.81 12.08 -14.04
CA SER A 77 11.53 12.78 -15.28
C SER A 77 10.07 12.60 -15.71
N ALA A 78 9.54 13.54 -16.48
CA ALA A 78 8.18 13.42 -17.02
C ALA A 78 8.02 12.14 -17.84
N GLU A 79 9.05 11.75 -18.60
CA GLU A 79 9.09 10.50 -19.35
C GLU A 79 9.01 9.28 -18.41
N ALA A 80 9.79 9.26 -17.31
CA ALA A 80 9.76 8.18 -16.34
C ALA A 80 8.38 8.06 -15.67
N LEU A 81 7.80 9.18 -15.24
CA LEU A 81 6.47 9.19 -14.64
C LEU A 81 5.41 8.62 -15.59
N ALA A 82 5.39 9.10 -16.83
CA ALA A 82 4.39 8.71 -17.83
C ALA A 82 4.55 7.26 -18.32
N THR A 83 5.79 6.80 -18.52
CA THR A 83 6.07 5.51 -19.20
C THR A 83 6.44 4.37 -18.25
N LYS A 84 6.83 4.67 -17.01
CA LYS A 84 7.21 3.67 -16.01
C LYS A 84 6.28 3.68 -14.81
N PHE A 85 6.12 4.82 -14.12
CA PHE A 85 5.36 4.87 -12.87
C PHE A 85 3.87 4.65 -13.04
N LEU A 86 3.22 5.32 -13.98
CA LEU A 86 1.78 5.12 -14.17
C LEU A 86 1.44 3.70 -14.63
N PRO A 87 2.15 3.11 -15.63
CA PRO A 87 1.95 1.69 -15.97
C PRO A 87 2.28 0.73 -14.82
N TRP A 88 3.32 1.02 -14.04
CA TRP A 88 3.66 0.26 -12.83
C TRP A 88 2.53 0.30 -11.80
N SER A 89 1.97 1.48 -11.51
CA SER A 89 0.89 1.63 -10.54
C SER A 89 -0.37 0.88 -10.97
N GLU A 90 -0.70 0.87 -12.27
CA GLU A 90 -1.82 0.07 -12.79
C GLU A 90 -1.56 -1.43 -12.64
N ALA A 91 -0.36 -1.90 -13.03
CA ALA A 91 0.01 -3.30 -12.89
C ALA A 91 0.01 -3.76 -11.42
N TYR A 92 0.44 -2.89 -10.50
CA TYR A 92 0.40 -3.13 -9.06
C TYR A 92 -1.05 -3.25 -8.56
N MET A 93 -1.92 -2.33 -8.97
CA MET A 93 -3.36 -2.38 -8.65
C MET A 93 -3.98 -3.69 -9.14
N GLN A 94 -3.73 -4.04 -10.40
CA GLN A 94 -4.25 -5.27 -11.00
C GLN A 94 -3.78 -6.51 -10.23
N LEU A 95 -2.50 -6.56 -9.85
CA LEU A 95 -1.95 -7.63 -9.02
C LEU A 95 -2.66 -7.74 -7.66
N CYS A 96 -2.99 -6.62 -7.02
CA CYS A 96 -3.70 -6.61 -5.74
C CYS A 96 -5.12 -7.16 -5.87
N VAL A 97 -5.91 -6.65 -6.82
CA VAL A 97 -7.32 -7.09 -7.01
C VAL A 97 -7.41 -8.54 -7.51
N ASP A 98 -6.45 -8.99 -8.33
CA ASP A 98 -6.36 -10.40 -8.72
C ASP A 98 -5.95 -11.30 -7.55
N GLY A 99 -5.08 -10.82 -6.66
CA GLY A 99 -4.75 -11.53 -5.44
C GLY A 99 -5.98 -11.72 -4.54
N TRP A 100 -6.80 -10.68 -4.35
CA TRP A 100 -8.08 -10.79 -3.64
C TRP A 100 -9.02 -11.79 -4.30
N ALA A 101 -9.25 -11.66 -5.61
CA ALA A 101 -10.14 -12.56 -6.35
C ALA A 101 -9.67 -14.02 -6.28
N ALA A 102 -8.36 -14.26 -6.38
CA ALA A 102 -7.79 -15.61 -6.29
C ALA A 102 -7.96 -16.22 -4.89
N GLU A 103 -7.68 -15.48 -3.83
CA GLU A 103 -7.78 -16.00 -2.46
C GLU A 103 -9.25 -16.22 -2.05
N VAL A 104 -10.16 -15.29 -2.39
CA VAL A 104 -11.60 -15.46 -2.18
C VAL A 104 -12.13 -16.63 -3.02
N GLY A 105 -11.72 -16.73 -4.28
CA GLY A 105 -12.12 -17.82 -5.17
C GLY A 105 -11.65 -19.19 -4.70
N LYS A 106 -10.45 -19.28 -4.13
CA LYS A 106 -9.92 -20.49 -3.51
C LYS A 106 -10.72 -20.93 -2.29
N ARG A 107 -11.18 -19.97 -1.47
CA ARG A 107 -11.91 -20.25 -0.21
C ARG A 107 -13.38 -20.55 -0.42
N TYR A 108 -14.04 -19.80 -1.32
CA TYR A 108 -15.49 -19.76 -1.44
C TYR A 108 -16.01 -20.10 -2.84
N GLY A 109 -15.12 -20.34 -3.80
CA GLY A 109 -15.48 -20.65 -5.18
C GLY A 109 -15.61 -19.41 -6.07
N ALA A 110 -15.58 -19.63 -7.39
CA ALA A 110 -15.54 -18.57 -8.40
C ALA A 110 -16.81 -17.71 -8.43
N GLU A 111 -17.99 -18.32 -8.21
CA GLU A 111 -19.27 -17.61 -8.20
C GLU A 111 -19.34 -16.58 -7.06
N THR A 112 -19.01 -17.00 -5.84
CA THR A 112 -18.93 -16.09 -4.68
C THR A 112 -17.87 -15.02 -4.84
N ALA A 113 -16.71 -15.34 -5.43
CA ALA A 113 -15.69 -14.35 -5.74
C ALA A 113 -16.20 -13.29 -6.71
N ALA A 114 -16.92 -13.69 -7.77
CA ALA A 114 -17.52 -12.76 -8.73
C ALA A 114 -18.60 -11.89 -8.06
N GLU A 115 -19.48 -12.47 -7.24
CA GLU A 115 -20.48 -11.71 -6.49
C GLU A 115 -19.85 -10.63 -5.59
N ILE A 116 -18.78 -10.99 -4.87
CA ILE A 116 -18.03 -10.07 -4.02
C ILE A 116 -17.35 -8.98 -4.85
N GLU A 117 -16.69 -9.34 -5.95
CA GLU A 117 -16.03 -8.40 -6.85
C GLU A 117 -17.00 -7.36 -7.41
N TRP A 118 -18.14 -7.83 -7.94
CA TRP A 118 -19.16 -6.95 -8.50
C TRP A 118 -19.84 -6.10 -7.43
N ALA A 119 -20.05 -6.62 -6.23
CA ALA A 119 -20.55 -5.83 -5.12
C ALA A 119 -19.52 -4.77 -4.71
N ALA A 120 -18.24 -5.11 -4.60
CA ALA A 120 -17.17 -4.16 -4.30
C ALA A 120 -17.12 -3.04 -5.34
N TRP A 121 -17.16 -3.36 -6.63
CA TRP A 121 -17.19 -2.34 -7.69
C TRP A 121 -18.41 -1.43 -7.59
N ASN A 122 -19.62 -2.00 -7.58
CA ASN A 122 -20.85 -1.21 -7.62
C ASN A 122 -21.09 -0.40 -6.33
N ASP A 123 -20.75 -0.97 -5.18
CA ASP A 123 -21.06 -0.36 -3.88
C ASP A 123 -20.00 0.64 -3.41
N GLN A 124 -18.76 0.51 -3.87
CA GLN A 124 -17.60 1.24 -3.34
C GLN A 124 -16.85 2.01 -4.42
N MET A 125 -16.68 1.46 -5.63
CA MET A 125 -15.97 2.15 -6.71
C MET A 125 -16.85 3.12 -7.46
N VAL A 126 -18.01 2.67 -7.96
CA VAL A 126 -18.91 3.47 -8.81
C VAL A 126 -19.26 4.85 -8.22
N PRO A 127 -19.57 4.97 -6.90
CA PRO A 127 -19.84 6.28 -6.29
C PRO A 127 -18.66 7.27 -6.36
N GLU A 128 -17.43 6.75 -6.38
CA GLU A 128 -16.21 7.56 -6.26
C GLU A 128 -15.61 7.94 -7.61
N LEU A 129 -15.94 7.24 -8.70
CA LEU A 129 -15.31 7.42 -10.03
C LEU A 129 -15.35 8.88 -10.51
N ALA A 130 -16.51 9.55 -10.39
CA ALA A 130 -16.67 10.92 -10.85
C ALA A 130 -15.84 11.91 -10.02
N ARG A 131 -15.77 11.68 -8.70
CA ARG A 131 -14.96 12.51 -7.79
C ARG A 131 -13.47 12.31 -8.08
N MET A 132 -13.01 11.06 -8.14
CA MET A 132 -11.61 10.73 -8.41
C MET A 132 -11.15 11.27 -9.77
N GLN A 133 -11.98 11.16 -10.80
CA GLN A 133 -11.70 11.79 -12.10
C GLN A 133 -11.51 13.31 -11.96
N THR A 134 -12.43 13.98 -11.25
CA THR A 134 -12.39 15.44 -11.08
C THR A 134 -11.20 15.90 -10.25
N GLU A 135 -10.81 15.12 -9.24
CA GLU A 135 -9.77 15.48 -8.28
C GLU A 135 -8.36 15.24 -8.84
N PHE A 136 -8.15 14.16 -9.59
CA PHE A 136 -6.79 13.70 -9.94
C PHE A 136 -6.47 13.72 -11.44
N LEU A 137 -7.45 13.64 -12.33
CA LEU A 137 -7.16 13.58 -13.76
C LEU A 137 -7.02 14.99 -14.38
N PRO A 138 -6.03 15.20 -15.28
CA PRO A 138 -5.89 16.44 -16.02
C PRO A 138 -7.09 16.73 -16.93
N ALA A 139 -7.25 18.00 -17.29
CA ALA A 139 -8.32 18.42 -18.20
C ALA A 139 -8.24 17.67 -19.55
N GLY A 140 -9.39 17.19 -20.04
CA GLY A 140 -9.48 16.43 -21.28
C GLY A 140 -9.31 14.91 -21.11
N PHE A 141 -8.91 14.45 -19.93
CA PHE A 141 -8.82 13.04 -19.61
C PHE A 141 -10.13 12.56 -18.96
N ASN A 142 -11.06 12.08 -19.80
CA ASN A 142 -12.34 11.52 -19.35
C ASN A 142 -12.29 10.00 -19.24
N TYR A 143 -13.04 9.45 -18.28
CA TYR A 143 -13.26 8.01 -18.12
C TYR A 143 -14.76 7.68 -18.24
N THR A 144 -15.02 6.51 -18.82
CA THR A 144 -16.35 5.91 -18.86
C THR A 144 -16.24 4.53 -18.23
N ASP A 145 -17.10 4.23 -17.27
CA ASP A 145 -17.14 2.92 -16.64
C ASP A 145 -17.61 1.85 -17.63
N LEU A 146 -16.68 1.03 -18.10
CA LEU A 146 -16.94 -0.08 -19.03
C LEU A 146 -17.77 -1.19 -18.38
N ASN A 147 -17.75 -1.29 -17.04
CA ASN A 147 -18.46 -2.33 -16.31
C ASN A 147 -19.98 -2.11 -16.35
N GLN A 148 -20.47 -0.89 -16.63
CA GLN A 148 -21.89 -0.61 -16.84
C GLN A 148 -22.48 -1.35 -18.03
N ALA A 149 -21.65 -1.75 -19.00
CA ALA A 149 -22.10 -2.50 -20.18
C ALA A 149 -22.34 -4.00 -19.90
N VAL A 150 -21.89 -4.52 -18.75
CA VAL A 150 -22.03 -5.94 -18.40
C VAL A 150 -23.40 -6.19 -17.78
N ALA A 151 -24.23 -7.00 -18.45
CA ALA A 151 -25.54 -7.39 -17.96
C ALA A 151 -25.43 -8.21 -16.66
N VAL A 152 -26.40 -8.09 -15.77
CA VAL A 152 -26.38 -8.75 -14.45
C VAL A 152 -26.20 -10.27 -14.58
N ASP A 153 -26.84 -10.89 -15.56
CA ASP A 153 -26.77 -12.33 -15.80
C ASP A 153 -25.39 -12.81 -16.28
N ASP A 154 -24.57 -11.90 -16.82
CA ASP A 154 -23.21 -12.21 -17.31
C ASP A 154 -22.12 -11.98 -16.24
N ARG A 155 -22.46 -11.29 -15.14
CA ARG A 155 -21.52 -10.95 -14.06
C ARG A 155 -20.88 -12.15 -13.36
N PRO A 156 -21.58 -13.29 -13.13
CA PRO A 156 -20.97 -14.46 -12.48
C PRO A 156 -19.78 -15.06 -13.25
N THR A 157 -19.66 -14.78 -14.55
CA THR A 157 -18.59 -15.31 -15.43
C THR A 157 -17.71 -14.21 -16.02
N THR A 158 -17.93 -12.95 -15.66
CA THR A 158 -17.21 -11.79 -16.18
C THR A 158 -16.54 -11.04 -15.04
N ARG A 159 -15.21 -10.90 -15.06
CA ARG A 159 -14.46 -10.11 -14.07
C ARG A 159 -14.74 -8.62 -14.26
N VAL A 160 -14.69 -7.86 -13.17
CA VAL A 160 -14.67 -6.39 -13.23
C VAL A 160 -13.38 -5.92 -13.90
N VAL A 161 -13.50 -4.93 -14.78
CA VAL A 161 -12.38 -4.22 -15.39
C VAL A 161 -11.99 -3.04 -14.50
N TYR A 162 -10.90 -3.20 -13.75
CA TYR A 162 -10.38 -2.15 -12.88
C TYR A 162 -9.50 -1.13 -13.60
N ALA A 163 -8.90 -1.50 -14.73
CA ALA A 163 -8.16 -0.58 -15.57
C ALA A 163 -9.11 0.43 -16.25
N GLY A 164 -8.61 1.63 -16.53
CA GLY A 164 -9.26 2.63 -17.38
C GLY A 164 -9.15 4.04 -16.82
N LEU A 165 -9.59 4.24 -15.57
CA LEU A 165 -9.65 5.57 -14.95
C LEU A 165 -8.25 6.20 -14.89
N PHE A 166 -7.30 5.49 -14.30
CA PHE A 166 -5.90 5.92 -14.18
C PHE A 166 -4.96 5.28 -15.21
N THR A 167 -5.49 4.69 -16.29
CA THR A 167 -4.68 4.10 -17.37
C THR A 167 -4.05 5.19 -18.23
N PRO A 168 -2.71 5.19 -18.41
CA PRO A 168 -2.04 6.08 -19.35
C PRO A 168 -2.54 5.90 -20.78
N ARG A 169 -2.76 7.00 -21.49
CA ARG A 169 -3.24 7.02 -22.87
C ARG A 169 -2.60 8.16 -23.65
N ALA A 170 -2.82 8.18 -24.96
CA ALA A 170 -2.29 9.22 -25.84
C ALA A 170 -2.53 10.63 -25.26
N GLY A 171 -1.49 11.45 -25.26
CA GLY A 171 -1.50 12.78 -24.64
C GLY A 171 -0.82 12.83 -23.27
N VAL A 172 -0.62 11.68 -22.60
CA VAL A 172 0.07 11.59 -21.29
C VAL A 172 1.51 12.13 -21.38
N GLU A 173 2.16 11.99 -22.53
CA GLU A 173 3.51 12.46 -22.81
C GLU A 173 3.64 13.99 -22.84
N ASN A 174 2.52 14.71 -22.95
CA ASN A 174 2.49 16.18 -22.98
C ASN A 174 2.13 16.81 -21.63
N LEU A 175 1.87 15.98 -20.61
CA LEU A 175 1.54 16.44 -19.27
C LEU A 175 2.78 16.96 -18.54
N SER A 176 2.58 17.95 -17.68
CA SER A 176 3.61 18.42 -16.76
C SER A 176 3.94 17.38 -15.68
N LYS A 177 5.11 17.48 -15.05
CA LYS A 177 5.46 16.63 -13.89
C LYS A 177 4.41 16.72 -12.78
N ALA A 178 3.89 17.91 -12.50
CA ALA A 178 2.86 18.10 -11.48
C ALA A 178 1.55 17.35 -11.80
N GLU A 179 1.11 17.36 -13.07
CA GLU A 179 -0.07 16.60 -13.52
C GLU A 179 0.18 15.09 -13.45
N LEU A 180 1.36 14.62 -13.84
CA LEU A 180 1.73 13.20 -13.77
C LEU A 180 1.85 12.70 -12.33
N VAL A 181 2.39 13.51 -11.42
CA VAL A 181 2.43 13.19 -9.98
C VAL A 181 1.03 13.18 -9.39
N SER A 182 0.18 14.16 -9.72
CA SER A 182 -1.22 14.17 -9.26
C SER A 182 -1.98 12.93 -9.74
N TRP A 183 -1.73 12.50 -10.99
CA TRP A 183 -2.27 11.26 -11.54
C TRP A 183 -1.78 10.04 -10.76
N LEU A 184 -0.48 9.93 -10.47
CA LEU A 184 0.11 8.83 -9.70
C LEU A 184 -0.45 8.75 -8.27
N LEU A 185 -0.61 9.89 -7.60
CA LEU A 185 -1.24 9.95 -6.29
C LEU A 185 -2.72 9.57 -6.36
N GLY A 186 -3.43 9.96 -7.42
CA GLY A 186 -4.79 9.50 -7.66
C GLY A 186 -4.90 7.99 -7.89
N SER A 187 -3.92 7.39 -8.59
CA SER A 187 -3.90 5.94 -8.81
C SER A 187 -3.62 5.15 -7.53
N HIS A 188 -2.89 5.73 -6.58
CA HIS A 188 -2.77 5.21 -5.20
C HIS A 188 -4.13 5.20 -4.49
N GLU A 189 -4.83 6.34 -4.44
CA GLU A 189 -6.13 6.46 -3.78
C GLU A 189 -7.17 5.52 -4.40
N TYR A 190 -7.14 5.37 -5.73
CA TYR A 190 -7.96 4.42 -6.45
C TYR A 190 -7.63 2.97 -6.09
N LEU A 191 -6.34 2.61 -6.03
CA LEU A 191 -5.90 1.28 -5.60
C LEU A 191 -6.42 0.95 -4.20
N LEU A 192 -6.32 1.91 -3.26
CA LEU A 192 -6.78 1.71 -1.89
C LEU A 192 -8.29 1.48 -1.85
N GLN A 193 -9.06 2.30 -2.56
CA GLN A 193 -10.52 2.15 -2.64
C GLN A 193 -10.92 0.78 -3.24
N CYS A 194 -10.18 0.28 -4.23
CA CYS A 194 -10.41 -1.05 -4.81
C CYS A 194 -10.24 -2.16 -3.77
N ILE A 195 -9.11 -2.20 -3.06
CA ILE A 195 -8.82 -3.25 -2.07
C ILE A 195 -9.70 -3.12 -0.81
N GLU A 196 -10.07 -1.89 -0.42
CA GLU A 196 -11.04 -1.63 0.64
C GLU A 196 -12.43 -2.12 0.25
N GLY A 197 -12.82 -1.98 -1.02
CA GLY A 197 -14.10 -2.49 -1.50
C GLY A 197 -14.23 -4.01 -1.35
N TRP A 198 -13.18 -4.75 -1.67
CA TRP A 198 -13.08 -6.18 -1.39
C TRP A 198 -13.17 -6.47 0.12
N ALA A 199 -12.34 -5.80 0.91
CA ALA A 199 -12.30 -6.00 2.35
C ALA A 199 -13.68 -5.74 3.00
N ALA A 200 -14.37 -4.67 2.62
CA ALA A 200 -15.69 -4.32 3.14
C ALA A 200 -16.73 -5.41 2.86
N GLN A 201 -16.78 -5.95 1.63
CA GLN A 201 -17.71 -7.03 1.28
C GLN A 201 -17.41 -8.32 2.05
N ILE A 202 -16.13 -8.62 2.31
CA ILE A 202 -15.72 -9.77 3.12
C ILE A 202 -16.13 -9.58 4.58
N VAL A 203 -15.89 -8.39 5.15
CA VAL A 203 -16.30 -8.09 6.54
C VAL A 203 -17.81 -8.24 6.71
N VAL A 204 -18.60 -7.69 5.78
CA VAL A 204 -20.07 -7.78 5.84
C VAL A 204 -20.58 -9.22 5.73
N ARG A 205 -19.89 -10.09 4.98
CA ARG A 205 -20.32 -11.49 4.74
C ARG A 205 -19.79 -12.48 5.76
N TYR A 206 -18.54 -12.30 6.19
CA TYR A 206 -17.77 -13.30 6.90
C TYR A 206 -17.07 -12.78 8.16
N GLY A 207 -17.18 -11.48 8.45
CA GLY A 207 -16.62 -10.85 9.64
C GLY A 207 -15.14 -10.48 9.52
N LEU A 208 -14.64 -9.78 10.54
CA LEU A 208 -13.28 -9.23 10.57
C LEU A 208 -12.19 -10.31 10.62
N ASP A 209 -12.43 -11.41 11.35
CA ASP A 209 -11.42 -12.47 11.49
C ASP A 209 -11.07 -13.10 10.14
N VAL A 210 -12.09 -13.36 9.31
CA VAL A 210 -11.89 -13.87 7.95
C VAL A 210 -11.18 -12.84 7.08
N MET A 211 -11.54 -11.56 7.19
CA MET A 211 -10.87 -10.50 6.44
C MET A 211 -9.38 -10.41 6.80
N PHE A 212 -9.04 -10.41 8.09
CA PHE A 212 -7.65 -10.37 8.54
C PHE A 212 -6.87 -11.62 8.13
N ASP A 213 -7.48 -12.81 8.15
CA ASP A 213 -6.82 -14.03 7.71
C ASP A 213 -6.56 -14.01 6.19
N ILE A 214 -7.51 -13.53 5.38
CA ILE A 214 -7.29 -13.33 3.94
C ILE A 214 -6.16 -12.32 3.71
N GLN A 215 -6.17 -11.18 4.40
CA GLN A 215 -5.10 -10.18 4.31
C GLN A 215 -3.74 -10.73 4.74
N TYR A 216 -3.69 -11.56 5.79
CA TYR A 216 -2.47 -12.25 6.24
C TYR A 216 -1.87 -13.09 5.10
N THR A 217 -2.69 -13.87 4.39
CA THR A 217 -2.23 -14.64 3.22
C THR A 217 -1.85 -13.73 2.05
N LEU A 218 -2.74 -12.80 1.68
CA LEU A 218 -2.58 -11.94 0.51
C LEU A 218 -1.30 -11.11 0.56
N TRP A 219 -1.12 -10.37 1.67
CA TRP A 219 0.00 -9.45 1.88
C TRP A 219 1.26 -10.14 2.40
N GLY A 220 1.20 -11.43 2.73
CA GLY A 220 2.38 -12.19 3.13
C GLY A 220 2.96 -13.06 2.03
N ASP A 221 2.08 -13.63 1.21
CA ASP A 221 2.45 -14.79 0.39
C ASP A 221 2.15 -14.56 -1.10
N THR A 222 1.09 -13.81 -1.43
CA THR A 222 0.57 -13.72 -2.80
C THR A 222 1.07 -12.48 -3.54
N VAL A 223 0.86 -11.29 -2.98
CA VAL A 223 1.08 -10.03 -3.70
C VAL A 223 2.56 -9.63 -3.70
N LEU A 224 3.26 -9.78 -2.57
CA LEU A 224 4.62 -9.26 -2.38
C LEU A 224 5.66 -9.76 -3.41
N PRO A 225 5.70 -11.05 -3.80
CA PRO A 225 6.66 -11.49 -4.82
C PRO A 225 6.39 -10.83 -6.18
N GLY A 226 5.13 -10.53 -6.49
CA GLY A 226 4.74 -9.84 -7.70
C GLY A 226 5.10 -8.35 -7.66
N THR A 227 4.89 -7.68 -6.53
CA THR A 227 5.19 -6.24 -6.38
C THR A 227 6.68 -5.97 -6.51
N LYS A 228 7.53 -6.82 -5.90
CA LYS A 228 8.99 -6.77 -6.08
C LYS A 228 9.38 -6.89 -7.57
N LYS A 229 8.81 -7.86 -8.29
CA LYS A 229 9.08 -8.06 -9.74
C LYS A 229 8.64 -6.87 -10.57
N LEU A 230 7.50 -6.25 -10.25
CA LEU A 230 7.03 -5.05 -10.95
C LEU A 230 8.01 -3.89 -10.73
N LYS A 231 8.53 -3.69 -9.52
CA LYS A 231 9.51 -2.64 -9.23
C LYS A 231 10.86 -2.91 -9.89
N GLU A 232 11.29 -4.17 -9.99
CA GLU A 232 12.46 -4.56 -10.80
C GLU A 232 12.25 -4.18 -12.28
N GLN A 233 11.12 -4.57 -12.86
CA GLN A 233 10.83 -4.40 -14.29
C GLN A 233 10.64 -2.94 -14.69
N TYR A 234 9.88 -2.18 -13.91
CA TYR A 234 9.49 -0.81 -14.27
C TYR A 234 10.43 0.23 -13.70
N LEU A 235 10.97 0.01 -12.49
CA LEU A 235 11.71 1.03 -11.74
C LEU A 235 13.19 0.70 -11.56
N GLY A 236 13.65 -0.48 -12.00
CA GLY A 236 15.06 -0.88 -11.97
C GLY A 236 15.59 -1.17 -10.57
N ILE A 237 14.73 -1.44 -9.57
CA ILE A 237 15.14 -1.79 -8.21
C ILE A 237 15.51 -3.29 -8.16
N THR A 238 16.77 -3.61 -8.45
CA THR A 238 17.24 -5.00 -8.59
C THR A 238 18.22 -5.46 -7.50
N GLY A 239 18.67 -4.55 -6.62
CA GLY A 239 19.70 -4.87 -5.64
C GLY A 239 19.18 -5.55 -4.36
N HIS A 240 20.13 -5.88 -3.50
CA HIS A 240 19.94 -6.70 -2.29
C HIS A 240 20.49 -6.01 -1.02
N THR A 241 20.65 -4.69 -1.08
CA THR A 241 21.14 -3.85 0.03
C THR A 241 19.99 -3.22 0.80
N VAL A 242 20.24 -2.74 2.02
CA VAL A 242 19.22 -2.03 2.82
C VAL A 242 18.73 -0.81 2.05
N ALA A 243 19.61 -0.10 1.33
CA ALA A 243 19.23 1.00 0.46
C ALA A 243 18.24 0.58 -0.65
N ASP A 244 18.43 -0.57 -1.29
CA ASP A 244 17.50 -1.07 -2.32
C ASP A 244 16.14 -1.43 -1.72
N TRP A 245 16.11 -1.99 -0.51
CA TRP A 245 14.87 -2.23 0.24
C TRP A 245 14.18 -0.93 0.65
N MET A 246 14.93 0.08 1.10
CA MET A 246 14.38 1.39 1.44
C MET A 246 13.80 2.11 0.21
N LYS A 247 14.41 1.97 -0.98
CA LYS A 247 13.83 2.46 -2.24
C LYS A 247 12.50 1.77 -2.57
N ASP A 248 12.41 0.45 -2.33
CA ASP A 248 11.17 -0.31 -2.53
C ASP A 248 10.05 0.23 -1.64
N LEU A 249 10.33 0.43 -0.35
CA LEU A 249 9.37 0.95 0.62
C LEU A 249 8.94 2.40 0.31
N GLN A 250 9.84 3.23 -0.22
CA GLN A 250 9.50 4.58 -0.68
C GLN A 250 8.54 4.59 -1.88
N ILE A 251 8.48 3.51 -2.66
CA ILE A 251 7.62 3.37 -3.84
C ILE A 251 6.70 2.16 -3.65
N ASP A 252 5.90 2.14 -2.58
CA ASP A 252 4.83 1.16 -2.41
C ASP A 252 3.48 1.78 -2.79
N ALA A 253 2.83 1.24 -3.84
CA ALA A 253 1.56 1.76 -4.33
C ALA A 253 0.41 1.61 -3.30
N THR A 254 0.60 0.87 -2.22
CA THR A 254 -0.34 0.74 -1.09
C THR A 254 0.00 1.67 0.09
N ALA A 255 1.11 2.42 0.03
CA ALA A 255 1.56 3.31 1.11
C ALA A 255 2.24 4.60 0.59
N MET A 256 1.77 5.10 -0.55
CA MET A 256 2.16 6.42 -1.05
C MET A 256 1.55 7.53 -0.16
N PRO A 257 2.15 8.73 -0.14
CA PRO A 257 1.57 9.85 0.59
C PRO A 257 0.20 10.24 -0.01
N GLY A 258 -0.67 10.84 0.79
CA GLY A 258 -1.99 11.24 0.32
C GLY A 258 -2.98 11.34 1.48
N LYS A 259 -4.23 10.90 1.25
CA LYS A 259 -5.28 10.91 2.28
C LYS A 259 -5.12 9.76 3.27
N ALA A 260 -4.48 8.66 2.90
CA ALA A 260 -4.37 7.50 3.79
C ALA A 260 -3.11 7.47 4.67
N PHE A 261 -1.99 8.03 4.20
CA PHE A 261 -0.68 7.82 4.82
C PHE A 261 0.19 9.08 4.88
N ASP A 262 1.07 9.10 5.88
CA ASP A 262 2.22 10.00 6.00
C ASP A 262 3.40 9.16 6.51
N LEU A 263 4.45 9.01 5.69
CA LEU A 263 5.63 8.24 6.03
C LEU A 263 6.90 9.07 5.96
N SER A 264 7.84 8.78 6.86
CA SER A 264 9.23 9.23 6.74
C SER A 264 10.17 8.06 6.57
N PHE A 265 11.27 8.32 5.87
CA PHE A 265 12.32 7.34 5.60
C PHE A 265 13.68 7.96 5.94
N GLU A 266 14.49 7.22 6.68
CA GLU A 266 15.81 7.66 7.09
C GLU A 266 16.82 6.53 6.85
N MET A 267 18.03 6.88 6.46
CA MET A 267 19.17 5.97 6.45
C MET A 267 20.30 6.55 7.30
N PRO A 268 20.23 6.42 8.65
CA PRO A 268 21.25 6.96 9.54
C PRO A 268 22.64 6.35 9.29
N GLU A 269 22.68 5.12 8.76
CA GLU A 269 23.91 4.41 8.38
C GLU A 269 23.70 3.68 7.04
N PRO A 270 24.76 3.30 6.31
CA PRO A 270 24.63 2.65 4.99
C PRO A 270 23.79 1.37 4.99
N ASP A 271 23.83 0.59 6.08
CA ASP A 271 23.10 -0.67 6.24
C ASP A 271 22.03 -0.59 7.31
N VAL A 272 21.54 0.62 7.64
CA VAL A 272 20.44 0.83 8.59
C VAL A 272 19.41 1.74 7.95
N GLY A 273 18.22 1.20 7.71
CA GLY A 273 17.06 1.94 7.22
C GLY A 273 15.99 2.05 8.30
N ILE A 274 15.36 3.21 8.40
CA ILE A 274 14.24 3.47 9.30
C ILE A 274 13.05 3.93 8.49
N MET A 275 11.90 3.30 8.68
CA MET A 275 10.62 3.73 8.14
C MET A 275 9.67 4.05 9.28
N THR A 276 9.03 5.21 9.22
CA THR A 276 8.08 5.67 10.23
C THR A 276 6.75 5.99 9.56
N PHE A 277 5.64 5.45 10.07
CA PHE A 277 4.30 5.90 9.72
C PHE A 277 3.86 6.94 10.74
N ASN A 278 3.86 8.21 10.36
CA ASN A 278 3.32 9.29 11.18
C ASN A 278 1.80 9.26 11.18
N ARG A 279 1.20 8.86 10.06
CA ARG A 279 -0.24 8.69 9.88
C ARG A 279 -0.57 7.43 9.09
N CYS A 280 -1.66 6.79 9.47
CA CYS A 280 -2.16 5.57 8.84
C CYS A 280 -3.69 5.54 8.98
N VAL A 281 -4.39 5.40 7.86
CA VAL A 281 -5.86 5.37 7.81
C VAL A 281 -6.47 4.34 8.76
N ALA A 282 -5.86 3.16 8.90
CA ALA A 282 -6.36 2.14 9.82
C ALA A 282 -6.30 2.60 11.28
N VAL A 283 -5.24 3.33 11.67
CA VAL A 283 -5.11 3.88 13.02
C VAL A 283 -6.17 4.95 13.25
N ASP A 284 -6.27 5.91 12.34
CA ASP A 284 -7.23 7.01 12.42
C ASP A 284 -8.67 6.46 12.48
N GLN A 285 -8.99 5.46 11.67
CA GLN A 285 -10.29 4.80 11.64
C GLN A 285 -10.61 4.08 12.95
N TRP A 286 -9.78 3.12 13.36
CA TRP A 286 -10.15 2.26 14.50
C TRP A 286 -10.08 2.98 15.84
N GLU A 287 -9.17 3.94 16.02
CA GLU A 287 -9.14 4.75 17.24
C GLU A 287 -10.30 5.74 17.32
N SER A 288 -10.69 6.40 16.22
CA SER A 288 -11.86 7.29 16.22
C SER A 288 -13.16 6.53 16.50
N MET A 289 -13.25 5.26 16.11
CA MET A 289 -14.34 4.36 16.44
C MET A 289 -14.29 3.80 17.87
N GLY A 290 -13.26 4.14 18.67
CA GLY A 290 -13.08 3.63 20.03
C GLY A 290 -12.72 2.14 20.08
N ARG A 291 -12.08 1.60 19.03
CA ARG A 291 -11.69 0.18 18.91
C ARG A 291 -10.17 -0.01 18.72
N PRO A 292 -9.33 0.48 19.65
CA PRO A 292 -7.88 0.26 19.59
C PRO A 292 -7.48 -1.22 19.72
N ASP A 293 -8.37 -2.06 20.24
CA ASP A 293 -8.25 -3.52 20.29
C ASP A 293 -8.30 -4.16 18.90
N ILE A 294 -9.23 -3.73 18.04
CA ILE A 294 -9.27 -4.16 16.63
C ILE A 294 -8.05 -3.62 15.90
N LEU A 295 -7.66 -2.37 16.18
CA LEU A 295 -6.47 -1.79 15.57
C LEU A 295 -5.23 -2.63 15.86
N GLU A 296 -5.01 -2.98 17.12
CA GLU A 296 -3.90 -3.85 17.53
C GLU A 296 -3.91 -5.13 16.71
N LYS A 297 -5.05 -5.83 16.68
CA LYS A 297 -5.18 -7.05 15.87
C LYS A 297 -4.87 -6.82 14.40
N ASN A 298 -5.45 -5.79 13.79
CA ASN A 298 -5.27 -5.47 12.38
C ASN A 298 -3.78 -5.27 12.04
N CYS A 299 -3.12 -4.38 12.79
CA CYS A 299 -1.72 -4.07 12.58
C CYS A 299 -0.82 -5.29 12.80
N HIS A 300 -1.07 -6.09 13.84
CA HIS A 300 -0.26 -7.28 14.11
C HIS A 300 -0.56 -8.45 13.17
N SER A 301 -1.72 -8.48 12.50
CA SER A 301 -2.09 -9.56 11.57
C SER A 301 -1.61 -9.31 10.14
N THR A 302 -1.15 -8.11 9.79
CA THR A 302 -0.82 -7.81 8.38
C THR A 302 0.56 -7.22 8.23
N CYS A 303 0.86 -6.13 8.95
CA CYS A 303 2.08 -5.36 8.73
C CYS A 303 3.36 -6.14 9.05
N PRO A 304 3.54 -6.75 10.25
CA PRO A 304 4.77 -7.48 10.56
C PRO A 304 5.05 -8.63 9.58
N LYS A 305 4.01 -9.41 9.21
CA LYS A 305 4.20 -10.50 8.25
C LYS A 305 4.70 -9.97 6.92
N SER A 306 4.04 -8.94 6.37
CA SER A 306 4.42 -8.34 5.10
C SER A 306 5.85 -7.80 5.13
N MET A 307 6.20 -7.04 6.17
CA MET A 307 7.53 -6.44 6.33
C MET A 307 8.62 -7.51 6.45
N ILE A 308 8.44 -8.50 7.33
CA ILE A 308 9.41 -9.57 7.58
C ILE A 308 9.61 -10.43 6.33
N VAL A 309 8.53 -10.80 5.66
CA VAL A 309 8.59 -11.67 4.48
C VAL A 309 9.22 -10.95 3.30
N THR A 310 8.83 -9.70 3.01
CA THR A 310 9.42 -8.93 1.91
C THR A 310 10.88 -8.61 2.17
N THR A 311 11.26 -8.23 3.39
CA THR A 311 12.65 -7.96 3.76
C THR A 311 13.55 -9.17 3.45
N LYS A 312 13.09 -10.39 3.77
CA LYS A 312 13.81 -11.63 3.46
C LYS A 312 13.91 -11.93 1.96
N MET A 313 12.98 -11.43 1.13
CA MET A 313 13.07 -11.57 -0.33
C MET A 313 14.19 -10.72 -0.92
N TYR A 314 14.55 -9.60 -0.30
CA TYR A 314 15.69 -8.78 -0.70
C TYR A 314 16.99 -9.45 -0.31
N ASN A 315 17.10 -9.87 0.95
CA ASN A 315 18.27 -10.53 1.49
C ASN A 315 17.89 -11.32 2.75
N PRO A 316 18.21 -12.62 2.84
CA PRO A 316 17.86 -13.43 4.02
C PRO A 316 18.54 -12.94 5.31
N ASN A 317 19.65 -12.20 5.20
CA ASN A 317 20.39 -11.63 6.33
C ASN A 317 19.85 -10.28 6.78
N MET A 318 18.90 -9.66 6.05
CA MET A 318 18.26 -8.45 6.58
C MET A 318 17.35 -8.80 7.76
N GLN A 319 17.34 -7.90 8.73
CA GLN A 319 16.55 -7.97 9.96
C GLN A 319 15.46 -6.91 9.91
N VAL A 320 14.36 -7.21 10.61
CA VAL A 320 13.27 -6.28 10.86
C VAL A 320 13.11 -6.17 12.36
N GLU A 321 13.23 -4.96 12.88
CA GLU A 321 12.99 -4.62 14.27
C GLU A 321 11.78 -3.69 14.34
N ILE A 322 10.80 -4.06 15.17
CA ILE A 322 9.59 -3.27 15.39
C ILE A 322 9.88 -2.29 16.52
N LEU A 323 10.11 -1.03 16.18
CA LEU A 323 10.34 0.02 17.16
C LEU A 323 9.01 0.52 17.76
N ALA A 324 7.97 0.61 16.93
CA ALA A 324 6.62 0.92 17.37
C ALA A 324 5.58 0.22 16.47
N ILE A 325 4.47 -0.21 17.07
CA ILE A 325 3.28 -0.75 16.41
C ILE A 325 2.11 -0.58 17.38
N PRO A 326 0.84 -0.39 16.96
CA PRO A 326 -0.27 -0.23 17.89
C PRO A 326 -0.40 -1.39 18.88
N PRO A 327 -0.97 -1.18 20.09
CA PRO A 327 -1.69 0.03 20.51
C PRO A 327 -0.73 1.19 20.83
N ARG A 328 -1.12 2.40 20.44
CA ARG A 328 -0.37 3.61 20.75
C ARG A 328 -0.57 3.99 22.21
N VAL A 329 0.48 4.52 22.83
CA VAL A 329 0.40 5.09 24.20
C VAL A 329 -0.34 6.43 24.19
N ASP A 330 -0.16 7.22 23.13
CA ASP A 330 -0.72 8.56 22.99
C ASP A 330 -1.00 8.87 21.50
N PRO A 331 -2.06 9.61 21.13
CA PRO A 331 -2.37 9.97 19.75
C PRO A 331 -1.30 10.81 19.03
N GLY A 332 -0.45 11.50 19.79
CA GLY A 332 0.73 12.23 19.30
C GLY A 332 1.93 11.34 19.00
N ASN A 333 1.88 10.04 19.33
CA ASN A 333 2.90 9.08 18.93
C ASN A 333 2.65 8.55 17.50
N VAL A 334 3.72 8.16 16.84
CA VAL A 334 3.70 7.52 15.52
C VAL A 334 2.80 6.29 15.50
N CYS A 335 2.25 5.97 14.32
CA CYS A 335 1.43 4.79 14.11
C CYS A 335 2.26 3.51 14.25
N CYS A 336 3.38 3.46 13.52
CA CYS A 336 4.37 2.40 13.64
C CYS A 336 5.74 2.90 13.19
N LYS A 337 6.80 2.23 13.64
CA LYS A 337 8.19 2.56 13.30
C LYS A 337 8.99 1.28 13.20
N TRP A 338 9.77 1.17 12.14
CA TRP A 338 10.47 -0.06 11.74
C TRP A 338 11.93 0.27 11.50
N ARG A 339 12.82 -0.60 12.00
CA ARG A 339 14.24 -0.58 11.69
C ARG A 339 14.59 -1.80 10.85
N PHE A 340 15.33 -1.56 9.78
CA PHE A 340 15.86 -2.56 8.88
C PHE A 340 17.38 -2.49 8.95
N SER A 341 18.03 -3.63 9.19
CA SER A 341 19.49 -3.71 9.24
C SER A 341 20.01 -5.00 8.64
N MET A 342 21.32 -5.09 8.43
CA MET A 342 21.98 -6.34 8.00
C MET A 342 22.55 -7.09 9.21
N ARG A 343 22.40 -8.43 9.23
CA ARG A 343 23.17 -9.30 10.12
C ARG A 343 24.65 -9.25 9.75
N ASP A 344 25.52 -9.27 10.75
CA ASP A 344 26.93 -9.57 10.56
C ASP A 344 27.17 -11.09 10.53
N GLU A 345 28.39 -11.50 10.17
CA GLU A 345 28.79 -12.91 10.09
C GLU A 345 28.86 -13.62 11.46
N ASP A 346 28.87 -12.84 12.55
CA ASP A 346 28.92 -13.37 13.92
C ASP A 346 27.51 -13.68 14.47
N ASP A 347 26.44 -13.17 13.83
CA ASP A 347 25.05 -13.49 14.15
C ASP A 347 24.75 -14.98 13.85
N PRO A 348 24.21 -15.75 14.82
CA PRO A 348 23.95 -17.18 14.64
C PRO A 348 22.89 -17.50 13.57
N GLU A 349 22.06 -16.54 13.18
CA GLU A 349 21.09 -16.67 12.09
C GLU A 349 21.64 -16.20 10.73
N TYR A 350 22.91 -15.79 10.66
CA TYR A 350 23.54 -15.39 9.41
C TYR A 350 23.60 -16.56 8.42
N VAL A 351 23.24 -16.27 7.18
CA VAL A 351 23.28 -17.20 6.05
C VAL A 351 24.33 -16.71 5.05
N PRO A 352 25.41 -17.47 4.80
CA PRO A 352 26.37 -17.13 3.75
C PRO A 352 25.68 -17.12 2.38
N ILE A 353 25.76 -15.99 1.68
CA ILE A 353 25.14 -15.77 0.38
C ILE A 353 26.14 -15.15 -0.60
N THR A 354 26.12 -15.63 -1.84
CA THR A 354 26.87 -15.05 -2.95
C THR A 354 25.87 -14.43 -3.91
N PHE A 355 25.74 -13.11 -3.91
CA PHE A 355 25.01 -12.40 -4.97
C PHE A 355 25.91 -12.27 -6.20
N GLY A 356 25.32 -12.30 -7.40
CA GLY A 356 26.02 -11.85 -8.59
C GLY A 356 26.40 -10.37 -8.44
N GLU A 357 27.57 -9.97 -8.94
CA GLU A 357 27.97 -8.56 -8.90
C GLU A 357 26.90 -7.68 -9.56
N LYS A 358 26.47 -6.62 -8.85
CA LYS A 358 25.63 -5.58 -9.44
C LYS A 358 26.43 -4.97 -10.60
N PRO A 359 25.90 -4.94 -11.83
CA PRO A 359 26.59 -4.28 -12.93
C PRO A 359 26.85 -2.81 -12.54
N PRO A 360 28.01 -2.24 -12.90
CA PRO A 360 28.34 -0.87 -12.55
C PRO A 360 27.22 0.07 -13.06
N THR A 361 26.79 0.98 -12.19
CA THR A 361 25.80 2.01 -12.51
C THR A 361 26.34 2.87 -13.68
N PRO A 362 25.55 3.15 -14.73
CA PRO A 362 25.96 4.01 -15.84
C PRO A 362 26.39 5.42 -15.42
#